data_AF-A0A3Q1B968-F1
#
_entry.id   AF-A0A3Q1B968-F1
#
_cell.length_a   1.000
_cell.length_b   1.000
_cell.length_c   1.000
_cell.angle_alpha   90.00
_cell.angle_beta   90.00
_cell.angle_gamma   90.00
#
_symmetry.space_group_name_H-M   'P 1'
#
loop_
_entity.id
_entity.type
_entity.pdbx_description
1 polymer ?
#
loop_
_entity_poly.entity_id
_entity_poly.type
_entity_poly.pdbx_seq_one_letter_code
_entity_poly.pdbx_strand_id
1 'polypeptide(L)'
;GDSCITDKEEDVQLKETVKLIYKEKAGRIIIIDFQHNNENYRLINIHCPNIEGERKDFVRGLNKWVTNKTNCLIVGDFNICLTRLDSAKNNTYKNDTSRTELNKLMERNNLIDIWRNLNPFKLQYSRQQVVEGK
;
A
#
# COMPACT_ATOMS: atom_id res chain seq x y z
N GLY A 1 -6.19 35.41 -1.03
CA GLY A 1 -7.57 35.37 -1.52
C GLY A 1 -7.83 34.19 -2.43
N ASP A 2 -6.81 33.69 -3.13
CA ASP A 2 -7.02 32.86 -4.33
C ASP A 2 -6.75 31.36 -4.14
N SER A 3 -6.06 30.93 -3.08
CA SER A 3 -5.76 29.51 -2.83
C SER A 3 -7.01 28.65 -2.62
N CYS A 4 -8.02 29.20 -1.93
CA CYS A 4 -9.26 28.47 -1.66
C CYS A 4 -10.14 28.22 -2.90
N ILE A 5 -9.88 28.95 -4.00
CA ILE A 5 -10.61 28.77 -5.26
C ILE A 5 -9.92 27.68 -6.08
N THR A 6 -8.60 27.69 -6.15
CA THR A 6 -7.81 26.64 -6.84
C THR A 6 -8.00 25.27 -6.19
N ASP A 7 -7.99 25.19 -4.86
CA ASP A 7 -8.19 23.91 -4.14
C ASP A 7 -9.55 23.29 -4.44
N LYS A 8 -10.60 24.12 -4.62
CA LYS A 8 -11.95 23.65 -4.95
C LYS A 8 -12.09 23.20 -6.40
N GLU A 9 -11.43 23.87 -7.33
CA GLU A 9 -11.42 23.48 -8.74
C GLU A 9 -10.63 22.16 -8.93
N GLU A 10 -9.49 22.01 -8.24
CA GLU A 10 -8.73 20.76 -8.21
C GLU A 10 -9.55 19.58 -7.63
N ASP A 11 -10.25 19.81 -6.50
CA ASP A 11 -11.11 18.80 -5.87
C ASP A 11 -12.28 18.37 -6.77
N VAL A 12 -12.85 19.29 -7.55
CA VAL A 12 -13.93 19.01 -8.51
C VAL A 12 -13.37 18.20 -9.69
N GLN A 13 -12.22 18.60 -10.24
CA GLN A 13 -11.57 17.88 -11.34
C GLN A 13 -11.14 16.46 -10.93
N LEU A 14 -10.64 16.27 -9.71
CA LEU A 14 -10.31 14.95 -9.16
C LEU A 14 -11.54 14.04 -9.13
N LYS A 15 -12.67 14.52 -8.61
CA LYS A 15 -13.90 13.73 -8.49
C LYS A 15 -14.45 13.24 -9.83
N GLU A 16 -14.29 14.01 -10.91
CA GLU A 16 -14.80 13.64 -12.23
C GLU A 16 -13.97 12.54 -12.93
N THR A 17 -12.72 12.33 -12.50
CA THR A 17 -11.80 11.38 -13.16
C THR A 17 -11.72 10.01 -12.49
N VAL A 18 -12.25 9.88 -11.26
CA VAL A 18 -12.18 8.64 -10.48
C VAL A 18 -13.05 7.55 -11.10
N LYS A 19 -12.44 6.39 -11.36
CA LYS A 19 -13.10 5.20 -11.91
C LYS A 19 -12.82 3.99 -11.03
N LEU A 20 -13.87 3.31 -10.58
CA LEU A 20 -13.75 2.03 -9.91
C LEU A 20 -13.34 0.95 -10.92
N ILE A 21 -12.17 0.33 -10.72
CA ILE A 21 -11.64 -0.73 -11.57
C ILE A 21 -12.00 -2.10 -11.03
N TYR A 22 -11.85 -2.27 -9.72
CA TYR A 22 -12.10 -3.56 -9.07
C TYR A 22 -12.51 -3.36 -7.62
N LYS A 23 -13.47 -4.17 -7.19
CA LYS A 23 -13.87 -4.29 -5.79
C LYS A 23 -14.05 -5.77 -5.47
N GLU A 24 -13.24 -6.27 -4.55
CA GLU A 24 -13.36 -7.65 -4.11
C GLU A 24 -14.58 -7.82 -3.19
N LYS A 25 -15.30 -8.93 -3.32
CA LYS A 25 -16.45 -9.25 -2.45
C LYS A 25 -16.06 -9.41 -0.98
N ALA A 26 -14.88 -9.97 -0.69
CA ALA A 26 -14.38 -10.13 0.68
C ALA A 26 -13.91 -8.82 1.31
N GLY A 27 -13.87 -7.73 0.55
CA GLY A 27 -13.54 -6.39 1.04
C GLY A 27 -12.06 -6.16 1.31
N ARG A 28 -11.14 -7.02 0.83
CA ARG A 28 -9.70 -6.84 1.05
C ARG A 28 -9.02 -6.03 -0.04
N ILE A 29 -9.66 -5.78 -1.18
CA ILE A 29 -9.11 -5.00 -2.28
C ILE A 29 -10.17 -4.06 -2.85
N ILE A 30 -9.80 -2.78 -2.97
CA ILE A 30 -10.47 -1.83 -3.86
C ILE A 30 -9.41 -1.15 -4.73
N ILE A 31 -9.70 -1.05 -6.02
CA ILE A 31 -8.81 -0.43 -7.02
C ILE A 31 -9.58 0.64 -7.75
N ILE A 32 -9.00 1.84 -7.77
CA ILE A 32 -9.49 2.96 -8.56
C ILE A 32 -8.39 3.48 -9.47
N ASP A 33 -8.79 3.97 -10.64
CA ASP A 33 -7.95 4.81 -11.47
C ASP A 33 -8.46 6.24 -11.38
N PHE A 34 -7.56 7.22 -11.41
CA PHE A 34 -7.90 8.64 -11.40
C PHE A 34 -6.83 9.45 -12.11
N GLN A 35 -7.15 10.68 -12.48
CA GLN A 35 -6.19 11.61 -13.08
C GLN A 35 -5.93 12.75 -12.12
N HIS A 36 -4.66 13.11 -11.97
CA HIS A 36 -4.24 14.26 -11.17
C HIS A 36 -3.02 14.91 -11.86
N ASN A 37 -3.01 16.24 -11.97
CA ASN A 37 -1.96 16.98 -12.66
C ASN A 37 -1.63 16.44 -14.07
N ASN A 38 -2.68 16.10 -14.83
CA ASN A 38 -2.60 15.48 -16.16
C ASN A 38 -1.94 14.09 -16.24
N GLU A 39 -1.61 13.46 -15.11
CA GLU A 39 -1.06 12.10 -15.05
C GLU A 39 -2.10 11.09 -14.57
N ASN A 40 -1.98 9.85 -15.06
CA ASN A 40 -2.85 8.75 -14.67
C ASN A 40 -2.27 7.97 -13.49
N TYR A 41 -3.09 7.83 -12.45
CA TYR A 41 -2.77 7.10 -11.24
C TYR A 41 -3.69 5.90 -11.05
N ARG A 42 -3.14 4.86 -10.43
CA ARG A 42 -3.90 3.72 -9.92
C ARG A 42 -3.67 3.60 -8.42
N LEU A 43 -4.73 3.70 -7.63
CA LEU A 43 -4.70 3.43 -6.20
C LEU A 43 -5.22 2.02 -5.94
N ILE A 44 -4.40 1.19 -5.32
CA ILE A 44 -4.72 -0.17 -4.88
C ILE A 44 -4.73 -0.15 -3.36
N ASN A 45 -5.92 -0.04 -2.76
CA ASN A 45 -6.06 -0.12 -1.30
C ASN A 45 -6.30 -1.58 -0.91
N ILE A 46 -5.49 -2.09 0.01
CA ILE A 46 -5.46 -3.50 0.40
C ILE A 46 -5.62 -3.71 1.92
N HIS A 47 -6.16 -4.88 2.27
CA HIS A 47 -6.06 -5.45 3.61
C HIS A 47 -5.60 -6.91 3.49
N CYS A 48 -4.29 -7.12 3.58
CA CYS A 48 -3.68 -8.44 3.46
C CYS A 48 -4.13 -9.40 4.57
N PRO A 49 -4.32 -10.70 4.25
CA PRO A 49 -4.57 -11.72 5.27
C PRO A 49 -3.49 -11.80 6.37
N ASN A 50 -3.89 -12.22 7.57
CA ASN A 50 -2.97 -12.43 8.70
C ASN A 50 -2.13 -13.71 8.55
N ILE A 51 -2.63 -14.72 7.84
CA ILE A 51 -1.95 -16.00 7.63
C ILE A 51 -0.91 -15.86 6.53
N GLU A 52 0.34 -16.23 6.80
CA GLU A 52 1.48 -16.02 5.89
C GLU A 52 1.26 -16.62 4.49
N GLY A 53 0.75 -17.86 4.41
CA GLY A 53 0.50 -18.53 3.14
C GLY A 53 -0.53 -17.79 2.28
N GLU A 54 -1.68 -17.46 2.86
CA GLU A 54 -2.73 -16.67 2.19
C GLU A 54 -2.22 -15.29 1.79
N ARG A 55 -1.45 -14.64 2.66
CA ARG A 55 -0.86 -13.33 2.41
C ARG A 55 0.14 -13.36 1.26
N LYS A 56 0.97 -14.40 1.17
CA LYS A 56 1.90 -14.60 0.05
C LYS A 56 1.15 -14.71 -1.28
N ASP A 57 0.09 -15.52 -1.34
CA ASP A 57 -0.70 -15.69 -2.56
C ASP A 57 -1.48 -14.42 -2.90
N PHE A 58 -1.97 -13.71 -1.90
CA PHE A 58 -2.59 -12.38 -2.05
C PHE A 58 -1.63 -11.38 -2.69
N VAL A 59 -0.42 -11.23 -2.15
CA VAL A 59 0.62 -10.33 -2.69
C VAL A 59 1.00 -10.74 -4.12
N ARG A 60 1.15 -12.05 -4.40
CA ARG A 60 1.41 -12.52 -5.77
C ARG A 60 0.29 -12.11 -6.73
N GLY A 61 -0.96 -12.19 -6.29
CA GLY A 61 -2.15 -11.80 -7.04
C GLY A 61 -2.20 -10.31 -7.41
N LEU A 62 -1.47 -9.44 -6.70
CA LEU A 62 -1.41 -8.00 -7.02
C LEU A 62 -0.67 -7.71 -8.34
N ASN A 63 0.23 -8.59 -8.79
CA ASN A 63 1.02 -8.37 -10.02
C ASN A 63 0.15 -8.06 -11.24
N LYS A 64 -1.06 -8.61 -11.34
CA LYS A 64 -1.94 -8.36 -12.49
C LYS A 64 -2.51 -6.94 -12.53
N TRP A 65 -2.48 -6.23 -11.40
CA TRP A 65 -3.03 -4.89 -11.25
C TRP A 65 -1.98 -3.79 -11.28
N VAL A 66 -0.74 -4.13 -10.90
CA VAL A 66 0.41 -3.24 -10.95
C VAL A 66 0.95 -3.23 -12.38
N THR A 67 1.09 -2.05 -12.97
CA THR A 67 1.64 -1.88 -14.31
C THR A 67 2.61 -0.71 -14.34
N ASN A 68 3.67 -0.83 -15.14
CA ASN A 68 4.63 0.24 -15.38
C ASN A 68 4.10 1.37 -16.28
N LYS A 69 2.85 1.27 -16.78
CA LYS A 69 2.23 2.28 -17.65
C LYS A 69 1.51 3.39 -16.89
N THR A 70 1.25 3.21 -15.60
CA THR A 70 0.50 4.15 -14.75
C THR A 70 1.22 4.30 -13.43
N ASN A 71 1.11 5.49 -12.82
CA ASN A 71 1.67 5.72 -11.48
C ASN A 71 0.85 4.91 -10.46
N CYS A 72 1.42 3.80 -9.96
CA CYS A 72 0.73 2.91 -9.02
C CYS A 72 1.05 3.28 -7.56
N LEU A 73 0.00 3.49 -6.77
CA LEU A 73 0.05 3.66 -5.32
C LEU A 73 -0.62 2.46 -4.67
N ILE A 74 0.15 1.68 -3.89
CA ILE A 74 -0.40 0.57 -3.11
C ILE A 74 -0.41 0.99 -1.65
N VAL A 75 -1.59 1.01 -1.04
CA VAL A 75 -1.81 1.52 0.31
C VAL A 75 -2.65 0.53 1.12
N GLY A 76 -2.69 0.74 2.44
CA GLY A 76 -3.50 -0.06 3.35
C GLY A 76 -2.66 -0.91 4.28
N ASP A 77 -3.23 -2.01 4.74
CA ASP A 77 -2.58 -2.89 5.71
C ASP A 77 -1.99 -4.11 5.01
N PHE A 78 -0.66 -4.13 4.93
CA PHE A 78 0.08 -5.24 4.33
C PHE A 78 0.23 -6.43 5.27
N ASN A 79 0.00 -6.28 6.58
CA ASN A 79 0.31 -7.29 7.61
C ASN A 79 1.75 -7.86 7.48
N ILE A 80 2.71 -7.02 7.06
CA ILE A 80 4.12 -7.38 6.85
C ILE A 80 5.00 -6.29 7.47
N CYS A 81 6.00 -6.69 8.26
CA CYS A 81 7.16 -5.84 8.57
C CYS A 81 8.18 -6.02 7.44
N LEU A 82 8.42 -4.99 6.62
CA LEU A 82 9.25 -5.10 5.41
C LEU A 82 10.75 -5.20 5.73
N THR A 83 11.18 -4.49 6.77
CA THR A 83 12.55 -4.43 7.27
C THR A 83 12.60 -4.69 8.78
N ARG A 84 13.79 -4.94 9.32
CA ARG A 84 14.00 -5.10 10.77
C ARG A 84 13.58 -3.87 11.57
N LEU A 85 13.68 -2.67 10.99
CA LEU A 85 13.32 -1.41 11.64
C LEU A 85 11.79 -1.25 11.78
N ASP A 86 11.00 -2.05 11.06
CA ASP A 86 9.53 -2.07 11.13
C ASP A 86 9.01 -3.00 12.23
N SER A 87 9.91 -3.71 12.93
CA SER A 87 9.60 -4.58 14.06
C SER A 87 10.19 -4.03 15.35
N ALA A 88 9.40 -4.01 16.41
CA ALA A 88 9.91 -3.66 17.73
C ALA A 88 11.00 -4.65 18.18
N LYS A 89 11.96 -4.18 19.00
CA LYS A 89 13.08 -5.00 19.51
C LYS A 89 12.63 -6.29 20.21
N ASN A 90 11.47 -6.25 20.86
CA ASN A 90 10.92 -7.38 21.62
C ASN A 90 10.06 -8.32 20.75
N ASN A 91 9.86 -7.99 19.47
CA ASN A 91 9.14 -8.83 18.53
C ASN A 91 10.12 -9.60 17.65
N THR A 92 9.85 -10.88 17.39
CA THR A 92 10.73 -11.69 16.55
C THR A 92 10.52 -11.31 15.08
N TYR A 93 11.54 -10.72 14.47
CA TYR A 93 11.60 -10.53 13.02
C TYR A 93 11.88 -11.87 12.33
N LYS A 94 10.83 -12.67 12.17
CA LYS A 94 10.90 -14.02 11.59
C LYS A 94 11.08 -13.96 10.07
N ASN A 95 11.58 -15.05 9.50
CA ASN A 95 11.46 -15.27 8.07
C ASN A 95 9.98 -15.30 7.71
N ASP A 96 9.61 -14.50 6.72
CA ASP A 96 8.23 -14.38 6.23
C ASP A 96 8.29 -14.44 4.70
N THR A 97 7.69 -15.48 4.12
CA THR A 97 7.71 -15.69 2.68
C THR A 97 6.83 -14.71 1.90
N SER A 98 5.84 -14.10 2.54
CA SER A 98 5.03 -13.04 1.95
C SER A 98 5.82 -11.72 1.83
N ARG A 99 6.73 -11.44 2.77
CA ARG A 99 7.71 -10.34 2.64
C ARG A 99 8.62 -10.54 1.44
N THR A 100 9.10 -11.76 1.21
CA THR A 100 9.90 -12.07 0.02
C THR A 100 9.11 -11.85 -1.26
N GLU A 101 7.82 -12.23 -1.31
CA GLU A 101 6.98 -11.96 -2.50
C GLU A 101 6.71 -10.47 -2.68
N LEU A 102 6.55 -9.71 -1.60
CA LEU A 102 6.39 -8.25 -1.66
C LEU A 102 7.64 -7.57 -2.21
N ASN A 103 8.83 -7.96 -1.75
CA ASN A 103 10.09 -7.45 -2.31
C ASN A 103 10.20 -7.75 -3.82
N LYS A 104 9.84 -8.96 -4.24
CA LYS A 104 9.82 -9.33 -5.67
C LYS A 104 8.80 -8.51 -6.47
N LEU A 105 7.60 -8.28 -5.92
CA LEU A 105 6.58 -7.41 -6.53
C LEU A 105 7.14 -5.99 -6.72
N MET A 106 7.83 -5.46 -5.70
CA MET A 106 8.43 -4.13 -5.74
C MET A 106 9.55 -4.05 -6.78
N GLU A 107 10.50 -4.99 -6.76
CA GLU A 107 11.63 -5.05 -7.70
C GLU A 107 11.15 -5.15 -9.15
N ARG A 108 10.20 -6.05 -9.45
CA ARG A 108 9.69 -6.27 -10.82
C ARG A 108 8.98 -5.05 -11.40
N ASN A 109 8.35 -4.24 -10.55
CA ASN A 109 7.51 -3.13 -10.96
C ASN A 109 8.12 -1.76 -10.64
N ASN A 110 9.39 -1.72 -10.21
CA ASN A 110 10.08 -0.50 -9.80
C ASN A 110 9.31 0.30 -8.73
N LEU A 111 8.70 -0.40 -7.76
CA LEU A 111 8.02 0.23 -6.63
C LEU A 111 9.00 0.45 -5.49
N ILE A 112 8.74 1.50 -4.72
CA ILE A 112 9.51 1.84 -3.52
C ILE A 112 8.58 1.94 -2.31
N ASP A 113 9.12 1.63 -1.13
CA ASP A 113 8.50 2.03 0.13
C ASP A 113 8.78 3.52 0.35
N ILE A 114 7.77 4.35 0.09
CA ILE A 114 7.87 5.81 0.20
C ILE A 114 8.22 6.22 1.63
N TRP A 115 7.60 5.60 2.64
CA TRP A 115 7.83 5.98 4.04
C TRP A 115 9.29 5.70 4.42
N ARG A 116 9.81 4.52 4.08
CA ARG A 116 11.18 4.13 4.44
C ARG A 116 12.21 4.90 3.62
N ASN A 117 11.90 5.26 2.37
CA ASN A 117 12.76 6.11 1.56
C ASN A 117 12.93 7.51 2.18
N LEU A 118 11.84 8.11 2.65
CA LEU A 118 11.87 9.42 3.31
C LEU A 118 12.40 9.36 4.75
N ASN A 119 12.33 8.20 5.42
CA ASN A 119 12.68 8.03 6.82
C ASN A 119 13.60 6.80 7.04
N PRO A 120 14.80 6.76 6.44
CA PRO A 120 15.61 5.54 6.34
C PRO A 120 15.92 4.90 7.69
N PHE A 121 16.19 5.70 8.73
CA PHE A 121 16.62 5.22 10.05
C PHE A 121 15.58 5.40 11.16
N LYS A 122 14.40 5.95 10.85
CA LYS A 122 13.39 6.23 11.87
C LYS A 122 12.77 4.92 12.35
N LEU A 123 12.61 4.81 13.67
CA LEU A 123 11.88 3.73 14.34
C LEU A 123 10.48 4.24 14.66
N GLN A 124 9.51 3.85 13.84
CA GLN A 124 8.11 4.22 13.99
C GLN A 124 7.25 3.03 13.58
N TYR A 125 6.17 2.79 14.31
CA TYR A 125 5.31 1.62 14.11
C TYR A 125 3.87 2.06 13.84
N SER A 126 3.16 1.33 13.00
CA SER A 126 1.75 1.59 12.64
C SER A 126 0.75 0.82 13.51
N ARG A 127 1.20 -0.22 14.23
CA ARG A 127 0.36 -1.09 15.05
C ARG A 127 1.05 -1.46 16.36
N GLN A 128 0.28 -1.52 17.44
CA GLN A 128 0.67 -2.13 18.70
C GLN A 128 -0.31 -3.26 19.02
N GLN A 129 0.21 -4.43 19.40
CA GLN A 129 -0.61 -5.52 19.90
C GLN A 129 -0.48 -5.55 21.43
N VAL A 130 -1.57 -5.24 22.11
CA VAL A 130 -1.68 -5.41 23.55
C VAL A 130 -2.11 -6.85 23.81
N VAL A 131 -1.36 -7.58 24.62
CA VAL A 131 -1.79 -8.89 25.12
C VAL A 131 -2.53 -8.62 26.43
N GLU A 132 -3.85 -8.78 26.44
CA GLU A 132 -4.62 -8.76 27.67
C GLU A 132 -4.32 -10.03 28.48
N GLY A 133 -3.84 -9.86 29.72
CA GLY A 133 -3.58 -10.96 30.65
C GLY A 133 -2.10 -11.21 30.96
N LYS A 134 -1.60 -10.55 32.00
CA LYS A 134 -0.82 -11.23 33.03
C LYS A 134 -1.68 -11.29 34.29
#